data_AF-A0A418T305-F1
#
_entry.id   AF-A0A418T305-F1
#
_cell.length_a   1.000
_cell.length_b   1.000
_cell.length_c   1.000
_cell.angle_alpha   90.00
_cell.angle_beta   90.00
_cell.angle_gamma   90.00
#
_symmetry.space_group_name_H-M   'P 1'
#
loop_
_entity.id
_entity.type
_entity.pdbx_description
1 polymer ?
#
loop_
_entity_poly.entity_id
_entity_poly.type
_entity_poly.pdbx_seq_one_letter_code
_entity_poly.pdbx_strand_id
1 'polypeptide(L)'
;MMDSRNGNWEAGLKESPFYHTHFTNDLKSKVRQGVRGETNRRKRTFPAAMLASIAIMGMALFFIADHLSLWQTEGEVPQARHAYYDNGKLIVEVFPDPGLKAGAPFGYIFHFAAPFSDLLGKELSIEAAHLPSGQSLTVVEPAIVEEPSSGYAGLDRWTASFALPLGGMWRYEISLDGEYYADVVLDVAEPDWSLTPTFSGETYKLRGIPDVIGFIDSGFIANRYNKYMWFFLDRTMAQEGNFEVKAVQKGSDKLLSIFQYGSAGDYYRLPPSMKLPSSMKLPEPGKWRLLPYMNGKLIGSIVVDVKENE
;
A
#
# COMPACT_ATOMS: atom_id res chain seq x y z
N MET A 1 -32.32 49.76 18.81
CA MET A 1 -33.79 49.67 18.93
C MET A 1 -34.24 48.42 18.21
N MET A 2 -34.67 47.41 18.97
CA MET A 2 -35.32 46.20 18.47
C MET A 2 -36.73 46.56 18.01
N ASP A 3 -37.14 46.11 16.82
CA ASP A 3 -38.56 45.98 16.47
C ASP A 3 -38.87 44.48 16.39
N SER A 4 -39.71 44.05 17.32
CA SER A 4 -40.22 42.70 17.48
C SER A 4 -41.53 42.57 16.71
N ARG A 5 -41.58 41.74 15.67
CA ARG A 5 -42.85 41.27 15.09
C ARG A 5 -42.83 39.77 14.82
N ASN A 6 -43.40 39.06 15.79
CA ASN A 6 -44.48 38.09 15.64
C ASN A 6 -44.44 37.12 14.46
N GLY A 7 -43.92 35.92 14.74
CA GLY A 7 -44.75 34.72 14.92
C GLY A 7 -45.85 34.45 13.89
N ASN A 8 -45.47 33.86 12.76
CA ASN A 8 -46.40 33.02 11.97
C ASN A 8 -45.65 31.96 11.12
N TRP A 9 -44.58 31.37 11.62
CA TRP A 9 -43.83 30.33 10.90
C TRP A 9 -44.55 28.96 10.95
N GLU A 10 -45.38 28.71 11.96
CA GLU A 10 -46.15 27.47 12.09
C GLU A 10 -47.21 27.29 11.00
N ALA A 11 -47.77 28.39 10.47
CA ALA A 11 -48.72 28.30 9.35
C ALA A 11 -48.04 27.84 8.05
N GLY A 12 -46.78 28.24 7.82
CA GLY A 12 -46.02 27.87 6.63
C GLY A 12 -45.57 26.41 6.58
N LEU A 13 -45.52 25.72 7.72
CA LEU A 13 -45.14 24.30 7.79
C LEU A 13 -46.32 23.33 7.59
N LYS A 14 -47.56 23.82 7.66
CA LYS A 14 -48.74 22.98 7.40
C LYS A 14 -49.03 22.82 5.91
N GLU A 15 -48.51 23.72 5.08
CA GLU A 15 -48.64 23.59 3.63
C GLU A 15 -47.54 22.67 3.10
N SER A 16 -47.96 21.58 2.45
CA SER A 16 -47.04 20.69 1.76
C SER A 16 -46.26 21.50 0.71
N PRO A 17 -44.92 21.45 0.68
CA PRO A 17 -44.10 22.20 -0.28
C PRO A 17 -44.24 21.67 -1.73
N PHE A 18 -45.07 20.65 -1.93
CA PHE A 18 -45.32 20.00 -3.20
C PHE A 18 -46.73 20.30 -3.71
N TYR A 19 -46.82 20.88 -4.91
CA TYR A 19 -48.07 21.26 -5.58
C TYR A 19 -48.94 20.07 -6.01
N HIS A 20 -48.42 18.83 -5.94
CA HIS A 20 -49.12 17.61 -6.34
C HIS A 20 -48.64 16.42 -5.50
N THR A 21 -49.56 15.52 -5.16
CA THR A 21 -49.25 14.28 -4.43
C THR A 21 -48.38 13.35 -5.28
N HIS A 22 -47.07 13.31 -5.02
CA HIS A 22 -46.12 12.39 -5.68
C HIS A 22 -46.35 10.91 -5.34
N PHE A 23 -47.19 10.62 -4.34
CA PHE A 23 -47.60 9.26 -3.98
C PHE A 23 -48.87 8.85 -4.75
N THR A 24 -48.70 8.53 -6.03
CA THR A 24 -49.80 8.04 -6.88
C THR A 24 -50.33 6.70 -6.37
N ASN A 25 -51.59 6.38 -6.71
CA ASN A 25 -52.17 5.08 -6.37
C ASN A 25 -51.40 3.91 -7.00
N ASP A 26 -50.70 4.15 -8.13
CA ASP A 26 -49.79 3.17 -8.75
C ASP A 26 -48.54 2.92 -7.90
N LEU A 27 -47.92 3.97 -7.32
CA LEU A 27 -46.82 3.79 -6.37
C LEU A 27 -47.29 3.05 -5.10
N LYS A 28 -48.50 3.34 -4.61
CA LYS A 28 -49.06 2.62 -3.45
C LYS A 28 -49.32 1.15 -3.74
N SER A 29 -49.74 0.79 -4.95
CA SER A 29 -49.98 -0.61 -5.34
C SER A 29 -48.65 -1.39 -5.44
N LYS A 30 -47.61 -0.79 -6.04
CA LYS A 30 -46.26 -1.38 -6.14
C LYS A 30 -45.62 -1.61 -4.78
N VAL A 31 -45.75 -0.67 -3.84
CA VAL A 31 -45.24 -0.86 -2.46
C VAL A 31 -46.01 -1.96 -1.73
N ARG A 32 -47.33 -2.07 -1.90
CA ARG A 32 -48.12 -3.16 -1.30
C ARG A 32 -47.79 -4.53 -1.89
N GLN A 33 -47.46 -4.61 -3.19
CA GLN A 33 -47.00 -5.84 -3.82
C GLN A 33 -45.60 -6.25 -3.36
N GLY A 34 -44.70 -5.30 -3.06
CA GLY A 34 -43.37 -5.59 -2.53
C GLY A 34 -43.34 -6.16 -1.10
N VAL A 35 -44.38 -5.89 -0.29
CA VAL A 35 -44.47 -6.35 1.12
C VAL A 35 -45.17 -7.71 1.25
N ARG A 36 -45.97 -8.13 0.26
CA ARG A 36 -46.54 -9.48 0.18
C ARG A 36 -45.73 -10.34 -0.78
N GLY A 37 -44.48 -10.61 -0.41
CA GLY A 37 -43.67 -11.64 -1.06
C GLY A 37 -44.29 -13.02 -0.86
N GLU A 38 -44.99 -13.50 -1.88
CA GLU A 38 -45.47 -14.86 -2.03
C GLU A 38 -44.34 -15.88 -1.85
N THR A 39 -44.51 -16.75 -0.88
CA THR A 39 -43.78 -18.02 -0.74
C THR A 39 -44.15 -18.95 -1.89
N ASN A 40 -43.56 -18.74 -3.07
CA ASN A 40 -43.74 -19.63 -4.21
C ASN A 40 -42.52 -20.55 -4.35
N ARG A 41 -42.67 -21.77 -3.82
CA ARG A 41 -41.74 -22.91 -3.94
C ARG A 41 -41.65 -23.35 -5.42
N ARG A 42 -40.84 -22.65 -6.21
CA ARG A 42 -40.40 -23.14 -7.53
C ARG A 42 -39.23 -24.09 -7.33
N LYS A 43 -39.44 -25.38 -7.61
CA LYS A 43 -38.37 -26.39 -7.75
C LYS A 43 -37.43 -25.92 -8.88
N ARG A 44 -36.28 -25.35 -8.51
CA ARG A 44 -35.16 -25.08 -9.43
C ARG A 44 -34.35 -26.36 -9.56
N THR A 45 -34.47 -27.03 -10.70
CA THR A 45 -33.43 -27.93 -11.18
C THR A 45 -32.22 -27.06 -11.51
N PHE A 46 -31.15 -27.17 -10.71
CA PHE A 46 -29.87 -26.52 -10.99
C PHE A 46 -29.25 -27.20 -12.22
N PRO A 47 -28.99 -26.49 -13.34
CA PRO A 47 -28.22 -27.07 -14.43
C PRO A 47 -26.79 -27.31 -13.92
N ALA A 48 -26.29 -28.54 -14.08
CA ALA A 48 -24.98 -29.00 -13.61
C ALA A 48 -23.78 -28.13 -14.07
N ALA A 49 -23.98 -27.26 -15.05
CA ALA A 49 -22.97 -26.34 -15.57
C ALA A 49 -22.45 -25.31 -14.54
N MET A 50 -23.24 -24.89 -13.53
CA MET A 50 -22.75 -23.94 -12.52
C MET A 50 -21.81 -24.55 -11.47
N LEU A 51 -21.87 -25.87 -11.25
CA LEU A 51 -20.95 -26.56 -10.33
C LEU A 51 -19.57 -26.77 -10.97
N ALA A 52 -19.50 -26.95 -12.29
CA ALA A 52 -18.23 -27.06 -13.02
C ALA A 52 -17.43 -25.76 -12.99
N SER A 53 -18.07 -24.59 -13.09
CA SER A 53 -17.40 -23.29 -13.02
C SER A 53 -16.81 -22.98 -11.64
N ILE A 54 -17.46 -23.41 -10.55
CA ILE A 54 -16.93 -23.25 -9.18
C ILE A 54 -15.75 -24.21 -8.96
N ALA A 55 -15.80 -25.42 -9.51
CA ALA A 55 -14.69 -26.37 -9.44
C ALA A 55 -13.44 -25.88 -10.20
N ILE A 56 -13.61 -25.28 -11.38
CA ILE A 56 -12.49 -24.73 -12.17
C ILE A 56 -11.88 -23.49 -11.49
N MET A 57 -12.71 -22.61 -10.93
CA MET A 57 -12.23 -21.43 -10.18
C MET A 57 -11.55 -21.82 -8.86
N GLY A 58 -12.05 -22.87 -8.19
CA GLY A 58 -11.40 -23.48 -7.03
C GLY A 58 -10.05 -24.09 -7.38
N MET A 59 -9.93 -24.75 -8.54
CA MET A 59 -8.66 -25.33 -9.01
C MET A 59 -7.63 -24.24 -9.38
N ALA A 60 -8.05 -23.15 -10.03
CA ALA A 60 -7.16 -22.01 -10.31
C ALA A 60 -6.66 -21.31 -9.04
N LEU A 61 -7.53 -21.14 -8.02
CA LEU A 61 -7.12 -20.63 -6.71
C LEU A 61 -6.24 -21.63 -5.96
N PHE A 62 -6.45 -22.94 -6.14
CA PHE A 62 -5.59 -23.98 -5.57
C PHE A 62 -4.21 -23.96 -6.21
N PHE A 63 -4.07 -23.77 -7.53
CA PHE A 63 -2.77 -23.63 -8.19
C PHE A 63 -2.02 -22.35 -7.81
N ILE A 64 -2.73 -21.23 -7.59
CA ILE A 64 -2.12 -19.98 -7.10
C ILE A 64 -1.66 -20.14 -5.64
N ALA A 65 -2.49 -20.77 -4.79
CA ALA A 65 -2.14 -21.04 -3.40
C ALA A 65 -1.02 -22.11 -3.28
N ASP A 66 -1.01 -23.15 -4.13
CA ASP A 66 0.04 -24.15 -4.17
C ASP A 66 1.35 -23.53 -4.66
N HIS A 67 1.36 -22.66 -5.67
CA HIS A 67 2.60 -21.97 -6.06
C HIS A 67 3.18 -21.10 -4.94
N LEU A 68 2.33 -20.50 -4.10
CA LEU A 68 2.74 -19.76 -2.91
C LEU A 68 3.17 -20.67 -1.73
N SER A 69 2.68 -21.92 -1.68
CA SER A 69 2.89 -22.85 -0.56
C SER A 69 3.96 -23.93 -0.83
N LEU A 70 4.27 -24.23 -2.09
CA LEU A 70 5.16 -25.32 -2.50
C LEU A 70 6.66 -25.05 -2.24
N TRP A 71 7.01 -23.86 -1.73
CA TRP A 71 8.40 -23.47 -1.45
C TRP A 71 8.68 -23.20 0.04
N GLN A 72 7.73 -23.52 0.94
CA GLN A 72 8.03 -23.67 2.36
C GLN A 72 8.24 -25.15 2.66
N THR A 73 9.49 -25.61 2.52
CA THR A 73 9.94 -26.81 3.23
C THR A 73 9.69 -26.55 4.71
N GLU A 74 8.66 -27.19 5.29
CA GLU A 74 8.35 -27.11 6.71
C GLU A 74 9.61 -27.45 7.53
N GLY A 75 10.21 -26.42 8.15
CA GLY A 75 11.26 -26.59 9.14
C GLY A 75 12.60 -25.92 8.84
N GLU A 76 12.86 -25.40 7.65
CA GLU A 76 14.07 -24.60 7.42
C GLU A 76 13.86 -23.15 7.88
N VAL A 77 14.57 -22.76 8.93
CA VAL A 77 14.67 -21.35 9.34
C VAL A 77 15.32 -20.60 8.18
N PRO A 78 14.65 -19.60 7.57
CA PRO A 78 15.24 -18.86 6.47
C PRO A 78 16.55 -18.22 6.92
N GLN A 79 17.64 -18.49 6.19
CA GLN A 79 18.95 -17.89 6.45
C GLN A 79 19.25 -16.83 5.40
N ALA A 80 20.01 -15.81 5.81
CA ALA A 80 20.46 -14.77 4.90
C ALA A 80 21.38 -15.40 3.85
N ARG A 81 21.07 -15.14 2.59
CA ARG A 81 21.75 -15.68 1.42
C ARG A 81 21.84 -14.58 0.36
N HIS A 82 23.01 -13.95 0.30
CA HIS A 82 23.27 -12.82 -0.60
C HIS A 82 23.56 -13.26 -2.04
N ALA A 83 23.69 -14.57 -2.31
CA ALA A 83 24.00 -15.10 -3.63
C ALA A 83 23.16 -16.33 -3.96
N TYR A 84 22.74 -16.44 -5.22
CA TYR A 84 22.06 -17.61 -5.78
C TYR A 84 23.03 -18.41 -6.65
N TYR A 85 23.05 -19.72 -6.41
CA TYR A 85 23.83 -20.68 -7.17
C TYR A 85 22.89 -21.70 -7.79
N ASP A 86 23.08 -21.98 -9.08
CA ASP A 86 22.47 -23.12 -9.76
C ASP A 86 23.58 -24.08 -10.18
N ASN A 87 23.45 -25.36 -9.80
CA ASN A 87 24.46 -26.39 -10.08
C ASN A 87 25.89 -25.99 -9.68
N GLY A 88 26.05 -25.24 -8.58
CA GLY A 88 27.34 -24.76 -8.08
C GLY A 88 27.92 -23.55 -8.85
N LYS A 89 27.22 -23.03 -9.86
CA LYS A 89 27.58 -21.83 -10.60
C LYS A 89 26.83 -20.62 -10.03
N LEU A 90 27.55 -19.54 -9.77
CA LEU A 90 26.96 -18.26 -9.37
C LEU A 90 26.04 -17.75 -10.50
N ILE A 91 24.82 -17.33 -10.15
CA ILE A 91 23.84 -16.74 -11.07
C ILE A 91 23.64 -15.27 -10.74
N VAL A 92 23.32 -14.96 -9.48
CA VAL A 92 23.15 -13.59 -8.97
C VAL A 92 23.79 -13.45 -7.60
N GLU A 93 24.40 -12.30 -7.34
CA GLU A 93 24.79 -11.85 -6.00
C GLU A 93 24.25 -10.44 -5.75
N VAL A 94 23.87 -10.13 -4.51
CA VAL A 94 23.39 -8.81 -4.13
C VAL A 94 24.25 -8.22 -3.00
N PHE A 95 24.59 -6.95 -3.18
CA PHE A 95 25.31 -6.13 -2.21
C PHE A 95 24.40 -4.97 -1.81
N PRO A 96 23.65 -5.10 -0.69
CA PRO A 96 22.90 -3.98 -0.15
C PRO A 96 23.84 -2.97 0.50
N ASP A 97 23.32 -1.76 0.75
CA ASP A 97 23.97 -0.82 1.65
C ASP A 97 24.27 -1.47 3.02
N PRO A 98 25.47 -1.30 3.61
CA PRO A 98 25.81 -1.89 4.90
C PRO A 98 24.90 -1.46 6.06
N GLY A 99 24.22 -0.32 5.93
CA GLY A 99 23.25 0.22 6.90
C GLY A 99 21.81 -0.19 6.62
N LEU A 100 21.57 -1.19 5.75
CA LEU A 100 20.25 -1.64 5.33
C LEU A 100 19.32 -1.86 6.52
N LYS A 101 18.25 -1.06 6.56
CA LYS A 101 17.19 -1.14 7.56
C LYS A 101 15.86 -0.76 6.93
N ALA A 102 14.77 -1.16 7.57
CA ALA A 102 13.45 -0.81 7.07
C ALA A 102 13.13 0.69 7.24
N GLY A 103 12.09 1.16 6.58
CA GLY A 103 11.53 2.50 6.73
C GLY A 103 12.35 3.63 6.08
N ALA A 104 13.37 3.33 5.28
CA ALA A 104 14.13 4.30 4.51
C ALA A 104 14.63 3.69 3.19
N PRO A 105 14.84 4.50 2.13
CA PRO A 105 15.40 4.01 0.89
C PRO A 105 16.87 3.68 1.04
N PHE A 106 17.28 2.53 0.50
CA PHE A 106 18.66 2.07 0.45
C PHE A 106 19.09 1.76 -0.97
N GLY A 107 20.40 1.77 -1.22
CA GLY A 107 20.99 1.32 -2.47
C GLY A 107 21.26 -0.17 -2.45
N TYR A 108 21.07 -0.81 -3.61
CA TYR A 108 21.36 -2.21 -3.85
C TYR A 108 22.17 -2.33 -5.13
N ILE A 109 23.16 -3.22 -5.12
CA ILE A 109 23.88 -3.62 -6.31
C ILE A 109 23.58 -5.09 -6.55
N PHE A 110 22.96 -5.41 -7.67
CA PHE A 110 22.78 -6.76 -8.16
C PHE A 110 23.86 -7.06 -9.20
N HIS A 111 24.64 -8.11 -8.95
CA HIS A 111 25.63 -8.65 -9.85
C HIS A 111 25.06 -9.87 -10.56
N PHE A 112 24.92 -9.79 -11.87
CA PHE A 112 24.52 -10.90 -12.72
C PHE A 112 25.76 -11.58 -13.31
N ALA A 113 25.91 -12.89 -13.08
CA ALA A 113 27.05 -13.65 -13.59
C ALA A 113 26.92 -14.02 -15.08
N ALA A 114 25.73 -13.88 -15.67
CA ALA A 114 25.51 -14.15 -17.08
C ALA A 114 26.15 -13.06 -17.96
N PRO A 115 26.70 -13.42 -19.13
CA PRO A 115 27.12 -12.46 -20.14
C PRO A 115 26.00 -11.48 -20.51
N PHE A 116 26.34 -10.22 -20.78
CA PHE A 116 25.36 -9.21 -21.17
C PHE A 116 24.52 -9.63 -22.38
N SER A 117 25.11 -10.33 -23.35
CA SER A 117 24.42 -10.85 -24.54
C SER A 117 23.21 -11.72 -24.21
N ASP A 118 23.23 -12.40 -23.06
CA ASP A 118 22.19 -13.33 -22.64
C ASP A 118 21.04 -12.58 -21.93
N LEU A 119 21.31 -11.35 -21.49
CA LEU A 119 20.39 -10.47 -20.76
C LEU A 119 19.83 -9.35 -21.64
N LEU A 120 20.53 -8.98 -22.71
CA LEU A 120 20.14 -7.91 -23.63
C LEU A 120 18.73 -8.14 -24.21
N GLY A 121 17.87 -7.14 -24.06
CA GLY A 121 16.49 -7.16 -24.53
C GLY A 121 15.51 -7.89 -23.62
N LYS A 122 15.97 -8.52 -22.53
CA LYS A 122 15.10 -9.14 -21.53
C LYS A 122 14.47 -8.09 -20.62
N GLU A 123 13.24 -8.36 -20.19
CA GLU A 123 12.55 -7.55 -19.19
C GLU A 123 12.91 -8.02 -17.78
N LEU A 124 13.61 -7.19 -17.02
CA LEU A 124 14.02 -7.48 -15.65
C LEU A 124 13.05 -6.84 -14.64
N SER A 125 12.62 -7.63 -13.67
CA SER A 125 11.84 -7.14 -12.51
C SER A 125 12.31 -7.80 -11.22
N ILE A 126 12.05 -7.15 -10.09
CA ILE A 126 12.36 -7.70 -8.76
C ILE A 126 11.16 -7.51 -7.82
N GLU A 127 10.69 -8.62 -7.24
CA GLU A 127 9.69 -8.65 -6.18
C GLU A 127 10.37 -8.99 -4.85
N ALA A 128 10.02 -8.28 -3.78
CA ALA A 128 10.51 -8.55 -2.43
C ALA A 128 9.36 -9.07 -1.57
N ALA A 129 9.56 -10.20 -0.91
CA ALA A 129 8.61 -10.85 0.00
C ALA A 129 9.17 -10.95 1.42
N HIS A 130 8.45 -10.39 2.39
CA HIS A 130 8.78 -10.43 3.81
C HIS A 130 8.35 -11.78 4.40
N LEU A 131 9.31 -12.64 4.70
CA LEU A 131 9.06 -14.03 5.06
C LEU A 131 8.20 -14.19 6.33
N PRO A 132 8.40 -13.42 7.43
CA PRO A 132 7.55 -13.52 8.61
C PRO A 132 6.08 -13.14 8.38
N SER A 133 5.82 -12.10 7.58
CA SER A 133 4.47 -11.56 7.39
C SER A 133 3.73 -12.08 6.16
N GLY A 134 4.46 -12.66 5.20
CA GLY A 134 3.95 -13.02 3.87
C GLY A 134 3.64 -11.83 2.95
N GLN A 135 3.98 -10.60 3.36
CA GLN A 135 3.78 -9.41 2.53
C GLN A 135 4.78 -9.37 1.37
N SER A 136 4.31 -9.04 0.17
CA SER A 136 5.19 -8.77 -0.98
C SER A 136 5.01 -7.37 -1.57
N LEU A 137 6.03 -6.89 -2.30
CA LEU A 137 5.97 -5.69 -3.13
C LEU A 137 6.95 -5.77 -4.32
N THR A 138 6.58 -5.14 -5.43
CA THR A 138 7.51 -4.88 -6.55
C THR A 138 8.49 -3.78 -6.14
N VAL A 139 9.77 -4.12 -6.04
CA VAL A 139 10.85 -3.19 -5.66
C VAL A 139 11.63 -2.66 -6.86
N VAL A 140 11.62 -3.40 -7.97
CA VAL A 140 12.07 -2.97 -9.28
C VAL A 140 10.97 -3.29 -10.28
N GLU A 141 10.36 -2.25 -10.84
CA GLU A 141 9.37 -2.38 -11.91
C GLU A 141 10.00 -3.01 -13.16
N PRO A 142 9.22 -3.76 -13.96
CA PRO A 142 9.71 -4.35 -15.21
C PRO A 142 10.40 -3.32 -16.11
N ALA A 143 11.64 -3.60 -16.50
CA ALA A 143 12.46 -2.73 -17.34
C ALA A 143 13.31 -3.54 -18.32
N ILE A 144 13.38 -3.08 -19.58
CA ILE A 144 14.21 -3.72 -20.59
C ILE A 144 15.70 -3.45 -20.33
N VAL A 145 16.49 -4.51 -20.36
CA VAL A 145 17.96 -4.42 -20.31
C VAL A 145 18.48 -3.99 -21.67
N GLU A 146 18.85 -2.72 -21.83
CA GLU A 146 19.31 -2.15 -23.11
C GLU A 146 20.82 -2.02 -23.23
N GLU A 147 21.51 -1.73 -22.11
CA GLU A 147 22.93 -1.46 -22.06
C GLU A 147 23.60 -2.11 -20.84
N PRO A 148 24.91 -2.42 -20.91
CA PRO A 148 25.64 -2.94 -19.76
C PRO A 148 25.72 -1.90 -18.64
N SER A 149 26.10 -2.35 -17.44
CA SER A 149 26.34 -1.43 -16.34
C SER A 149 27.49 -0.46 -16.70
N SER A 150 27.33 0.82 -16.39
CA SER A 150 28.32 1.85 -16.73
C SER A 150 29.71 1.49 -16.18
N GLY A 151 30.70 1.37 -17.07
CA GLY A 151 32.07 0.99 -16.72
C GLY A 151 32.33 -0.52 -16.65
N TYR A 152 31.37 -1.36 -17.05
CA TYR A 152 31.48 -2.82 -17.05
C TYR A 152 31.10 -3.41 -18.42
N ALA A 153 31.56 -4.64 -18.68
CA ALA A 153 31.22 -5.37 -19.91
C ALA A 153 29.86 -6.10 -19.79
N GLY A 154 29.42 -6.36 -18.56
CA GLY A 154 28.21 -7.11 -18.22
C GLY A 154 27.16 -6.29 -17.48
N LEU A 155 26.15 -7.00 -16.97
CA LEU A 155 25.32 -6.53 -15.85
C LEU A 155 25.99 -6.82 -14.50
N ASP A 156 27.28 -6.50 -14.42
CA ASP A 156 28.08 -6.69 -13.21
C ASP A 156 27.58 -5.85 -12.04
N ARG A 157 26.90 -4.72 -12.35
CA ARG A 157 26.50 -3.73 -11.37
C ARG A 157 25.16 -3.08 -11.73
N TRP A 158 24.08 -3.86 -11.66
CA TRP A 158 22.74 -3.29 -11.76
C TRP A 158 22.36 -2.63 -10.43
N THR A 159 22.21 -1.30 -10.44
CA THR A 159 21.88 -0.54 -9.23
C THR A 159 20.38 -0.31 -9.11
N ALA A 160 19.81 -0.59 -7.94
CA ALA A 160 18.43 -0.24 -7.60
C ALA A 160 18.40 0.55 -6.29
N SER A 161 17.37 1.38 -6.11
CA SER A 161 17.11 2.03 -4.82
C SER A 161 15.63 2.00 -4.49
N PHE A 162 15.31 1.47 -3.31
CA PHE A 162 13.95 1.33 -2.82
C PHE A 162 13.97 1.19 -1.29
N ALA A 163 12.80 1.33 -0.66
CA ALA A 163 12.61 1.22 0.77
C ALA A 163 11.69 0.04 1.11
N LEU A 164 12.01 -0.68 2.17
CA LEU A 164 11.18 -1.78 2.69
C LEU A 164 10.44 -1.34 3.95
N PRO A 165 9.16 -1.73 4.14
CA PRO A 165 8.36 -1.23 5.26
C PRO A 165 8.68 -1.87 6.62
N LEU A 166 9.17 -3.10 6.62
CA LEU A 166 9.37 -3.94 7.81
C LEU A 166 10.82 -4.45 7.86
N GLY A 167 11.40 -4.56 9.06
CA GLY A 167 12.65 -5.28 9.25
C GLY A 167 12.40 -6.78 9.32
N GLY A 168 13.46 -7.57 9.28
CA GLY A 168 13.42 -9.03 9.22
C GLY A 168 13.87 -9.58 7.87
N MET A 169 13.55 -10.85 7.63
CA MET A 169 14.04 -11.58 6.45
C MET A 169 13.16 -11.31 5.22
N TRP A 170 13.80 -10.86 4.15
CA TRP A 170 13.16 -10.59 2.86
C TRP A 170 13.78 -11.47 1.78
N ARG A 171 12.94 -12.18 1.02
CA ARG A 171 13.33 -12.85 -0.22
C ARG A 171 13.09 -11.90 -1.39
N TYR A 172 14.10 -11.74 -2.23
CA TYR A 172 14.06 -10.92 -3.44
C TYR A 172 14.08 -11.88 -4.63
N GLU A 173 12.95 -11.99 -5.30
CA GLU A 173 12.81 -12.80 -6.50
C GLU A 173 13.09 -11.94 -7.72
N ILE A 174 14.09 -12.35 -8.51
CA ILE A 174 14.44 -11.72 -9.77
C ILE A 174 13.79 -12.52 -10.89
N SER A 175 13.10 -11.82 -11.78
CA SER A 175 12.49 -12.40 -12.97
C SER A 175 13.07 -11.79 -14.23
N LEU A 176 13.17 -12.60 -15.28
CA LEU A 176 13.52 -12.17 -16.64
C LEU A 176 12.41 -12.62 -17.59
N ASP A 177 11.82 -11.67 -18.32
CA ASP A 177 10.66 -11.90 -19.21
C ASP A 177 9.45 -12.52 -18.48
N GLY A 178 9.27 -12.17 -17.20
CA GLY A 178 8.22 -12.71 -16.33
C GLY A 178 8.50 -14.13 -15.79
N GLU A 179 9.61 -14.75 -16.17
CA GLU A 179 10.01 -16.07 -15.70
C GLU A 179 11.00 -15.95 -14.53
N TYR A 180 10.91 -16.86 -13.56
CA TYR A 180 11.85 -16.92 -12.44
C TYR A 180 13.30 -17.08 -12.94
N TYR A 181 14.19 -16.24 -12.45
CA TYR A 181 15.62 -16.28 -12.80
C TYR A 181 16.49 -16.70 -11.62
N ALA A 182 16.30 -16.06 -10.47
CA ALA A 182 17.02 -16.33 -9.22
C ALA A 182 16.30 -15.68 -8.05
N ASP A 183 16.65 -16.08 -6.82
CA ASP A 183 16.27 -15.32 -5.62
C ASP A 183 17.43 -15.18 -4.65
N VAL A 184 17.39 -14.14 -3.82
CA VAL A 184 18.32 -13.90 -2.71
C VAL A 184 17.54 -13.57 -1.45
N VAL A 185 18.11 -13.82 -0.28
CA VAL A 185 17.45 -13.56 1.01
C VAL A 185 18.33 -12.61 1.81
N LEU A 186 17.81 -11.46 2.20
CA LEU A 186 18.52 -10.48 3.02
C LEU A 186 17.84 -10.29 4.36
N ASP A 187 18.64 -10.16 5.40
CA ASP A 187 18.20 -9.68 6.69
C ASP A 187 18.20 -8.14 6.67
N VAL A 188 17.03 -7.55 6.92
CA VAL A 188 16.81 -6.11 6.94
C VAL A 188 16.71 -5.67 8.38
N ALA A 189 17.62 -4.81 8.84
CA ALA A 189 17.63 -4.42 10.24
C ALA A 189 16.34 -3.66 10.63
N GLU A 190 15.92 -3.85 11.88
CA GLU A 190 14.86 -3.04 12.48
C GLU A 190 15.34 -1.59 12.67
N PRO A 191 14.61 -0.60 12.13
CA PRO A 191 14.95 0.79 12.34
C PRO A 191 14.56 1.25 13.75
N ASP A 192 15.19 2.34 14.17
CA ASP A 192 14.93 2.94 15.46
C ASP A 192 13.46 3.37 15.63
N TRP A 193 12.98 3.30 16.88
CA TRP A 193 11.62 3.64 17.27
C TRP A 193 11.58 4.94 18.11
N SER A 194 12.63 5.75 18.09
CA SER A 194 12.57 7.09 18.66
C SER A 194 11.56 7.93 17.88
N LEU A 195 10.91 8.83 18.62
CA LEU A 195 9.94 9.75 18.04
C LEU A 195 10.65 10.62 16.99
N THR A 196 10.22 10.56 15.72
CA THR A 196 10.85 11.32 14.62
C THR A 196 10.84 12.80 14.96
N PRO A 197 11.96 13.52 14.97
CA PRO A 197 11.99 14.91 15.41
C PRO A 197 11.10 15.82 14.57
N THR A 198 10.67 16.93 15.16
CA THR A 198 10.00 18.00 14.42
C THR A 198 11.02 18.97 13.84
N PHE A 199 10.74 19.53 12.67
CA PHE A 199 11.52 20.58 12.04
C PHE A 199 10.64 21.78 11.66
N SER A 200 11.27 22.93 11.42
CA SER A 200 10.57 24.15 11.03
C SER A 200 10.31 24.13 9.53
N GLY A 201 9.04 24.15 9.13
CA GLY A 201 8.62 24.57 7.79
C GLY A 201 8.51 26.10 7.71
N GLU A 202 7.95 26.62 6.61
CA GLU A 202 7.81 28.07 6.41
C GLU A 202 7.00 28.76 7.52
N THR A 203 5.92 28.13 7.99
CA THR A 203 5.01 28.71 9.00
C THR A 203 4.64 27.72 10.12
N TYR A 204 4.93 26.44 9.94
CA TYR A 204 4.49 25.38 10.85
C TYR A 204 5.66 24.54 11.33
N LYS A 205 5.54 23.98 12.53
CA LYS A 205 6.39 22.86 12.95
C LYS A 205 5.83 21.58 12.36
N LEU A 206 6.66 20.88 11.60
CA LEU A 206 6.30 19.64 10.92
C LEU A 206 7.00 18.47 11.57
N ARG A 207 6.37 17.30 11.57
CA ARG A 207 7.05 16.02 11.83
C ARG A 207 7.16 15.24 10.54
N GLY A 208 8.35 14.72 10.24
CA GLY A 208 8.58 13.91 9.06
C GLY A 208 10.04 13.86 8.64
N ILE A 209 10.25 13.73 7.34
CA ILE A 209 11.56 13.65 6.70
C ILE A 209 11.89 15.03 6.14
N PRO A 210 12.93 15.72 6.65
CA PRO A 210 13.35 17.03 6.16
C PRO A 210 13.52 17.05 4.65
N ASP A 211 13.15 18.16 4.01
CA ASP A 211 13.23 18.41 2.56
C ASP A 211 12.40 17.46 1.66
N VAL A 212 11.74 16.45 2.24
CA VAL A 212 10.94 15.47 1.50
C VAL A 212 9.46 15.60 1.81
N ILE A 213 9.06 15.26 3.04
CA ILE A 213 7.64 15.21 3.44
C ILE A 213 7.49 15.39 4.94
N GLY A 214 6.46 16.12 5.37
CA GLY A 214 6.07 16.19 6.77
C GLY A 214 4.61 16.52 6.96
N PHE A 215 4.11 16.45 8.19
CA PHE A 215 2.76 16.87 8.52
C PHE A 215 2.72 17.71 9.80
N ILE A 216 1.68 18.51 9.97
CA ILE A 216 1.43 19.22 11.23
C ILE A 216 1.01 18.18 12.27
N ASP A 217 1.91 17.90 13.21
CA ASP A 217 1.67 16.93 14.27
C ASP A 217 0.90 17.57 15.43
N SER A 218 -0.42 17.36 15.44
CA SER A 218 -1.31 17.71 16.56
C SER A 218 -1.38 16.63 17.65
N GLY A 219 -0.61 15.55 17.52
CA GLY A 219 -0.70 14.35 18.35
C GLY A 219 -1.83 13.40 17.92
N PHE A 220 -1.65 12.12 18.27
CA PHE A 220 -2.60 11.04 18.03
C PHE A 220 -3.23 10.56 19.34
N ILE A 221 -4.54 10.27 19.29
CA ILE A 221 -5.30 9.62 20.36
C ILE A 221 -5.85 8.33 19.79
N ALA A 222 -5.68 7.23 20.52
CA ALA A 222 -6.11 5.90 20.10
C ALA A 222 -7.61 5.88 19.76
N ASN A 223 -7.94 5.20 18.67
CA ASN A 223 -9.28 5.05 18.11
C ASN A 223 -10.04 6.37 17.83
N ARG A 224 -9.33 7.50 17.70
CA ARG A 224 -9.93 8.80 17.36
C ARG A 224 -9.46 9.29 15.99
N TYR A 225 -10.41 9.65 15.12
CA TYR A 225 -10.08 10.35 13.89
C TYR A 225 -9.59 11.77 14.19
N ASN A 226 -8.51 12.17 13.53
CA ASN A 226 -8.03 13.54 13.58
C ASN A 226 -7.58 13.99 12.18
N LYS A 227 -7.60 15.31 11.95
CA LYS A 227 -7.22 15.92 10.68
C LYS A 227 -5.74 16.32 10.73
N TYR A 228 -4.98 15.87 9.73
CA TYR A 228 -3.57 16.23 9.58
C TYR A 228 -3.34 16.87 8.23
N MET A 229 -2.51 17.91 8.21
CA MET A 229 -2.09 18.56 6.98
C MET A 229 -0.69 18.07 6.62
N TRP A 230 -0.59 17.32 5.52
CA TRP A 230 0.68 16.90 4.93
C TRP A 230 1.25 18.01 4.06
N PHE A 231 2.57 18.08 4.00
CA PHE A 231 3.38 19.01 3.22
C PHE A 231 4.40 18.20 2.43
N PHE A 232 4.34 18.30 1.11
CA PHE A 232 5.31 17.71 0.18
C PHE A 232 6.37 18.77 -0.13
N LEU A 233 7.54 18.61 0.47
CA LEU A 233 8.63 19.58 0.41
C LEU A 233 9.50 19.34 -0.84
N ASP A 234 9.64 18.08 -1.24
CA ASP A 234 10.21 17.71 -2.53
C ASP A 234 9.19 17.94 -3.65
N ARG A 235 9.51 18.90 -4.53
CA ARG A 235 8.65 19.29 -5.65
C ARG A 235 8.52 18.21 -6.71
N THR A 236 9.53 17.35 -6.85
CA THR A 236 9.54 16.28 -7.86
C THR A 236 8.58 15.16 -7.48
N MET A 237 8.46 14.90 -6.17
CA MET A 237 7.54 13.92 -5.60
C MET A 237 6.08 14.38 -5.63
N ALA A 238 5.83 15.68 -5.44
CA ALA A 238 4.48 16.24 -5.35
C ALA A 238 3.71 16.24 -6.70
N GLN A 239 4.39 15.98 -7.82
CA GLN A 239 3.89 16.39 -9.13
C GLN A 239 2.84 15.46 -9.75
N GLU A 240 2.73 14.19 -9.38
CA GLU A 240 1.64 13.34 -9.90
C GLU A 240 1.63 11.97 -9.20
N GLY A 241 0.52 11.60 -8.56
CA GLY A 241 0.42 10.25 -8.03
C GLY A 241 -0.68 9.95 -7.03
N ASN A 242 -0.75 8.66 -6.67
CA ASN A 242 -1.55 8.16 -5.55
C ASN A 242 -0.72 8.25 -4.26
N PHE A 243 -1.25 8.94 -3.26
CA PHE A 243 -0.63 9.05 -1.95
C PHE A 243 -1.34 8.13 -0.96
N GLU A 244 -0.59 7.28 -0.27
CA GLU A 244 -1.11 6.39 0.76
C GLU A 244 -0.27 6.54 2.03
N VAL A 245 -0.90 6.41 3.19
CA VAL A 245 -0.18 6.27 4.45
C VAL A 245 -0.58 4.94 5.07
N LYS A 246 0.39 4.04 5.18
CA LYS A 246 0.26 2.84 6.01
C LYS A 246 0.88 3.10 7.38
N ALA A 247 0.55 2.27 8.35
CA ALA A 247 1.13 2.34 9.68
C ALA A 247 1.40 0.96 10.23
N VAL A 248 2.44 0.85 11.04
CA VAL A 248 2.79 -0.36 11.79
C VAL A 248 3.09 -0.01 13.24
N GLN A 249 2.58 -0.81 14.16
CA GLN A 249 2.82 -0.65 15.59
C GLN A 249 4.13 -1.33 15.98
N LYS A 250 4.82 -0.81 16.99
CA LYS A 250 6.03 -1.44 17.51
C LYS A 250 5.76 -2.88 17.95
N GLY A 251 6.54 -3.82 17.41
CA GLY A 251 6.42 -5.26 17.72
C GLY A 251 5.35 -6.00 16.92
N SER A 252 4.79 -5.37 15.88
CA SER A 252 3.86 -5.98 14.94
C SER A 252 4.41 -5.93 13.52
N ASP A 253 4.07 -6.93 12.72
CA ASP A 253 4.35 -6.94 11.27
C ASP A 253 3.11 -6.58 10.45
N LYS A 254 2.02 -6.19 11.11
CA LYS A 254 0.76 -5.89 10.44
C LYS A 254 0.74 -4.45 9.95
N LEU A 255 0.84 -4.27 8.64
CA LEU A 255 0.58 -2.99 8.00
C LEU A 255 -0.92 -2.67 7.98
N LEU A 256 -1.25 -1.48 8.48
CA LEU A 256 -2.59 -0.92 8.44
C LEU A 256 -2.62 0.27 7.48
N SER A 257 -3.43 0.22 6.42
CA SER A 257 -3.70 1.42 5.62
C SER A 257 -4.59 2.37 6.42
N ILE A 258 -4.10 3.59 6.70
CA ILE A 258 -4.78 4.58 7.55
C ILE A 258 -5.24 5.81 6.78
N PHE A 259 -4.75 6.00 5.55
CA PHE A 259 -5.17 7.05 4.63
C PHE A 259 -4.78 6.71 3.19
N GLN A 260 -5.66 7.05 2.25
CA GLN A 260 -5.39 6.95 0.82
C GLN A 260 -6.02 8.16 0.11
N TYR A 261 -5.28 8.70 -0.85
CA TYR A 261 -5.69 9.80 -1.71
C TYR A 261 -5.21 9.53 -3.15
N GLY A 262 -6.06 9.80 -4.14
CA GLY A 262 -5.91 9.17 -5.46
C GLY A 262 -6.50 7.75 -5.43
N SER A 263 -6.64 7.11 -6.59
CA SER A 263 -7.79 6.22 -6.77
C SER A 263 -7.50 4.78 -7.16
N ALA A 264 -8.51 3.94 -6.89
CA ALA A 264 -9.05 3.01 -7.88
C ALA A 264 -10.28 3.66 -8.58
N GLY A 265 -10.06 4.41 -9.66
CA GLY A 265 -11.13 4.97 -10.53
C GLY A 265 -11.14 6.49 -10.85
N ASP A 266 -10.51 7.35 -10.07
CA ASP A 266 -10.50 8.81 -10.21
C ASP A 266 -9.26 9.32 -10.96
N TYR A 267 -9.55 10.00 -12.05
CA TYR A 267 -8.65 10.73 -12.95
C TYR A 267 -7.99 11.99 -12.33
N TYR A 268 -8.03 12.15 -11.01
CA TYR A 268 -7.54 13.35 -10.35
C TYR A 268 -6.19 13.08 -9.66
N ARG A 269 -5.15 13.55 -10.35
CA ARG A 269 -3.80 13.78 -9.85
C ARG A 269 -3.86 14.50 -8.49
N LEU A 270 -2.87 14.28 -7.62
CA LEU A 270 -2.65 15.13 -6.44
C LEU A 270 -2.84 16.61 -6.82
N PRO A 271 -3.55 17.41 -6.01
CA PRO A 271 -3.72 18.81 -6.31
C PRO A 271 -2.31 19.42 -6.47
N PRO A 272 -2.08 20.35 -7.40
CA PRO A 272 -0.78 21.01 -7.56
C PRO A 272 -0.34 21.78 -6.29
N SER A 273 -1.15 21.78 -5.23
CA SER A 273 -0.76 22.22 -3.91
C SER A 273 0.19 21.22 -3.24
N MET A 274 1.33 21.72 -2.78
CA MET A 274 2.29 21.03 -1.89
C MET A 274 1.70 20.59 -0.54
N LYS A 275 0.37 20.65 -0.35
CA LYS A 275 -0.32 20.40 0.90
C LYS A 275 -1.50 19.47 0.65
N LEU A 276 -1.73 18.52 1.56
CA LEU A 276 -2.82 17.55 1.45
C LEU A 276 -3.48 17.31 2.81
N PRO A 277 -4.78 17.60 2.97
CA PRO A 277 -5.51 17.22 4.18
C PRO A 277 -5.73 15.72 4.20
N SER A 278 -5.54 15.13 5.37
CA SER A 278 -5.85 13.73 5.66
C SER A 278 -6.70 13.63 6.92
N SER A 279 -7.49 12.55 7.00
CA SER A 279 -8.22 12.16 8.21
C SER A 279 -7.74 10.76 8.58
N MET A 280 -6.90 10.67 9.62
CA MET A 280 -6.26 9.42 10.02
C MET A 280 -6.73 8.98 11.41
N LYS A 281 -6.72 7.66 11.63
CA LYS A 281 -7.02 7.03 12.93
C LYS A 281 -6.07 5.86 13.16
N LEU A 282 -5.47 5.82 14.35
CA LEU A 282 -4.68 4.67 14.82
C LEU A 282 -5.46 3.95 15.92
N PRO A 283 -5.54 2.62 15.92
CA PRO A 283 -6.47 1.88 16.77
C PRO A 283 -6.04 1.83 18.25
N GLU A 284 -4.74 1.75 18.51
CA GLU A 284 -4.19 1.44 19.83
C GLU A 284 -3.16 2.47 20.28
N PRO A 285 -3.01 2.69 21.61
CA PRO A 285 -1.95 3.54 22.14
C PRO A 285 -0.56 2.94 21.89
N GLY A 286 0.48 3.76 22.06
CA GLY A 286 1.87 3.35 21.95
C GLY A 286 2.58 3.92 20.72
N LYS A 287 3.71 3.30 20.35
CA LYS A 287 4.56 3.76 19.25
C LYS A 287 4.11 3.19 17.92
N TRP A 288 3.90 4.09 16.96
CA TRP A 288 3.52 3.75 15.60
C TRP A 288 4.49 4.37 14.62
N ARG A 289 4.77 3.63 13.55
CA ARG A 289 5.54 4.12 12.41
C ARG A 289 4.58 4.32 11.26
N LEU A 290 4.45 5.57 10.82
CA LEU A 290 3.75 5.96 9.61
C LEU A 290 4.68 5.76 8.42
N LEU A 291 4.15 5.17 7.36
CA LEU A 291 4.85 4.78 6.14
C LEU A 291 4.13 5.48 4.98
N PRO A 292 4.50 6.73 4.65
CA PRO A 292 3.97 7.42 3.49
C PRO A 292 4.49 6.81 2.18
N TYR A 293 3.58 6.52 1.26
CA TYR A 293 3.84 6.01 -0.08
C TYR A 293 3.42 7.04 -1.12
N MET A 294 4.21 7.15 -2.18
CA MET A 294 3.84 7.85 -3.40
C MET A 294 3.91 6.85 -4.55
N ASN A 295 2.81 6.68 -5.28
CA ASN A 295 2.73 5.74 -6.41
C ASN A 295 3.16 4.32 -6.05
N GLY A 296 2.75 3.85 -4.87
CA GLY A 296 3.12 2.51 -4.36
C GLY A 296 4.56 2.40 -3.84
N LYS A 297 5.39 3.44 -3.98
CA LYS A 297 6.78 3.47 -3.49
C LYS A 297 6.86 4.11 -2.11
N LEU A 298 7.48 3.42 -1.16
CA LEU A 298 7.69 3.93 0.20
C LEU A 298 8.70 5.08 0.17
N ILE A 299 8.29 6.24 0.67
CA ILE A 299 9.14 7.45 0.75
C ILE A 299 10.13 7.35 1.91
N GLY A 300 9.66 6.80 3.03
CA GLY A 300 10.42 6.63 4.26
C GLY A 300 9.48 6.41 5.43
N SER A 301 9.91 6.73 6.64
CA SER A 301 9.15 6.43 7.85
C SER A 301 9.13 7.56 8.86
N ILE A 302 8.02 7.68 9.58
CA ILE A 302 7.79 8.71 10.59
C ILE A 302 7.23 8.05 11.84
N VAL A 303 7.97 8.05 12.94
CA VAL A 303 7.53 7.49 14.22
C VAL A 303 6.74 8.54 15.00
N VAL A 304 5.59 8.12 15.53
CA VAL A 304 4.67 8.92 16.34
C VAL A 304 4.30 8.18 17.63
N ASP A 305 3.94 8.94 18.66
CA ASP A 305 3.35 8.42 19.89
C ASP A 305 1.83 8.63 19.88
N VAL A 306 1.09 7.55 20.15
CA VAL A 306 -0.37 7.55 20.26
C VAL A 306 -0.77 7.44 21.72
N LYS A 307 -1.55 8.41 22.20
CA LYS A 307 -2.05 8.45 23.57
C LYS A 307 -3.30 7.59 23.75
N GLU A 308 -3.56 7.17 24.98
CA GLU A 308 -4.84 6.58 25.35
C GLU A 308 -5.98 7.59 25.17
N ASN A 309 -7.18 7.06 24.92
CA ASN A 309 -8.39 7.87 24.89
C ASN A 309 -8.94 7.97 26.31
N GLU A 310 -8.83 9.16 26.90
CA GLU A 310 -9.43 9.49 28.21
C GLU A 310 -10.96 9.49 28.15
#